data_AF-A0A7K6HAE0-F1
#
_entry.id   AF-A0A7K6HAE0-F1
#
_cell.length_a   1.000
_cell.length_b   1.000
_cell.length_c   1.000
_cell.angle_alpha   90.00
_cell.angle_beta   90.00
_cell.angle_gamma   90.00
#
_symmetry.space_group_name_H-M   'P 1'
#
loop_
_entity.id
_entity.type
_entity.pdbx_description
1 polymer ?
#
loop_
_entity_poly.entity_id
_entity_poly.type
_entity_poly.pdbx_seq_one_letter_code
_entity_poly.pdbx_strand_id
1 'polypeptide(L)'
;STISLWTVVAVVQALERSVAAHASRLFSLEHRAGNSEKKHLDCEKVVGELGNRLESKCAALDTLIQEYGRLQQRLENMENLLKNRNLWILRLPSGMEAPKAAALESDAAGFSTPEWESLEEWQKELYGKVLAGKKEALVLLDDVISEPALLSRLQGGEAPCSEEEAAPGEIPAEPGAS
;
A
#
# COMPACT_ATOMS: atom_id res chain seq x y z
N SER A 1 -3.25 57.77 76.27
CA SER A 1 -2.59 56.45 76.30
C SER A 1 -1.16 56.58 75.80
N THR A 2 -0.16 56.33 76.63
CA THR A 2 1.26 56.39 76.25
C THR A 2 1.76 54.98 75.91
N ILE A 3 2.19 54.76 74.67
CA ILE A 3 2.78 53.49 74.23
C ILE A 3 4.18 53.38 74.84
N SER A 4 4.51 52.23 75.43
CA SER A 4 5.83 52.01 76.05
C SER A 4 6.90 51.67 75.00
N LEU A 5 8.15 52.04 75.25
CA LEU A 5 9.29 51.67 74.40
C LEU A 5 9.39 50.15 74.20
N TRP A 6 9.11 49.37 75.25
CA TRP A 6 9.09 47.91 75.19
C TRP A 6 8.05 47.36 74.23
N THR A 7 6.89 48.01 74.13
CA THR A 7 5.85 47.64 73.15
C THR A 7 6.36 47.83 71.72
N VAL A 8 7.06 48.94 71.45
CA VAL A 8 7.65 49.19 70.12
C VAL A 8 8.71 48.15 69.79
N VAL A 9 9.60 47.85 70.74
CA VAL A 9 10.65 46.82 70.56
C VAL A 9 10.04 45.44 70.28
N ALA A 10 8.98 45.05 71.00
CA ALA A 10 8.30 43.78 70.76
C ALA A 10 7.69 43.69 69.35
N VAL A 11 7.10 44.78 68.86
CA VAL A 11 6.56 44.84 67.48
C VAL A 11 7.67 44.74 66.44
N VAL A 12 8.79 45.44 66.64
CA VAL A 12 9.94 45.35 65.73
C VAL A 12 10.49 43.93 65.67
N GLN A 13 10.68 43.27 66.82
CA GLN A 13 11.14 41.88 66.84
C GLN A 13 10.13 40.91 66.19
N ALA A 14 8.83 41.15 66.36
CA ALA A 14 7.81 40.35 65.68
C ALA A 14 7.87 40.55 64.16
N LEU A 15 8.09 41.78 63.71
CA LEU A 15 8.28 42.12 62.31
C LEU A 15 9.54 41.46 61.73
N GLU A 16 10.67 41.49 62.44
CA GLU A 16 11.91 40.82 62.02
C GLU A 16 11.72 39.32 61.82
N ARG A 17 11.06 38.64 62.77
CA ARG A 17 10.73 37.21 62.63
C ARG A 17 9.80 36.95 61.45
N SER A 18 8.82 37.83 61.23
CA SER A 18 7.94 37.75 60.08
C SER A 18 8.71 37.89 58.78
N VAL A 19 9.58 38.90 58.66
CA VAL A 19 10.41 39.13 57.47
C VAL A 19 11.31 37.91 57.19
N ALA A 20 11.94 37.33 58.20
CA ALA A 20 12.74 36.12 58.04
C ALA A 20 11.90 34.93 57.54
N ALA A 21 10.69 34.74 58.06
CA ALA A 21 9.77 33.70 57.59
C ALA A 21 9.34 33.92 56.13
N HIS A 22 9.08 35.17 55.74
CA HIS A 22 8.72 35.54 54.38
C HIS A 22 9.89 35.33 53.41
N ALA A 23 11.12 35.66 53.82
CA ALA A 23 12.32 35.44 53.01
C ALA A 23 12.53 33.95 52.71
N SER A 24 12.43 33.09 53.73
CA SER A 24 12.50 31.63 53.55
C SER A 24 11.40 31.09 52.64
N ARG A 25 10.18 31.61 52.76
CA ARG A 25 9.06 31.24 51.90
C ARG A 25 9.31 31.67 50.46
N LEU A 26 9.75 32.90 50.22
CA LEU A 26 10.08 33.42 48.89
C LEU A 26 11.16 32.57 48.23
N PHE A 27 12.25 32.27 48.94
CA PHE A 27 13.31 31.40 48.42
C PHE A 27 12.78 30.02 48.00
N SER A 28 11.92 29.41 48.82
CA SER A 28 11.32 28.11 48.50
C SER A 28 10.40 28.15 47.28
N LEU A 29 9.69 29.27 47.08
CA LEU A 29 8.80 29.48 45.95
C LEU A 29 9.60 29.74 44.67
N GLU A 30 10.64 30.56 44.75
CA GLU A 30 11.53 30.86 43.64
C GLU A 30 12.22 29.59 43.12
N HIS A 31 12.76 28.76 44.03
CA HIS A 31 13.33 27.47 43.67
C HIS A 31 12.30 26.54 42.99
N ARG A 32 11.07 26.48 43.54
CA ARG A 32 10.00 25.67 42.94
C ARG A 32 9.58 26.19 41.57
N ALA A 33 9.45 27.50 41.42
CA ALA A 33 9.09 28.18 40.18
C ALA A 33 10.13 27.89 39.09
N GLY A 34 11.42 28.07 39.39
CA GLY A 34 12.50 27.74 38.47
C GLY A 34 12.51 26.26 38.05
N ASN A 35 12.25 25.35 38.98
CA ASN A 35 12.13 23.92 38.64
C ASN A 35 10.91 23.62 37.77
N SER A 36 9.76 24.27 38.00
CA SER A 36 8.59 24.12 37.13
C SER A 36 8.82 24.73 35.74
N GLU A 37 9.53 25.85 35.64
CA GLU A 37 9.89 26.48 34.38
C GLU A 37 10.80 25.57 33.55
N LYS A 38 11.80 24.94 34.17
CA LYS A 38 12.63 23.92 33.51
C LYS A 38 11.80 22.77 32.94
N LYS A 39 10.86 22.23 33.74
CA LYS A 39 9.96 21.17 33.25
C LYS A 39 9.08 21.64 32.09
N HIS A 40 8.63 22.89 32.10
CA HIS A 40 7.87 23.47 31.01
C HIS A 40 8.68 23.54 29.71
N LEU A 41 9.94 23.97 29.79
CA LEU A 41 10.85 23.99 28.64
C LEU A 41 11.13 22.57 28.10
N ASP A 42 11.32 21.60 28.98
CA ASP A 42 11.48 20.19 28.58
C ASP A 42 10.21 19.66 27.87
N CYS A 43 9.03 20.01 28.37
CA CYS A 43 7.75 19.69 27.71
C CYS A 43 7.63 20.37 26.34
N GLU A 44 7.95 21.66 26.24
CA GLU A 44 7.93 22.42 24.99
C GLU A 44 8.84 21.78 23.93
N LYS A 45 10.03 21.34 24.34
CA LYS A 45 10.95 20.61 23.47
C LYS A 45 10.32 19.32 22.92
N VAL A 46 9.71 18.50 23.79
CA VAL A 46 9.04 17.26 23.37
C VAL A 46 7.87 17.56 22.43
N VAL A 47 7.09 18.60 22.71
CA VAL A 47 6.00 19.05 21.83
C VAL A 47 6.54 19.43 20.44
N GLY A 48 7.67 20.14 20.38
CA GLY A 48 8.35 20.46 19.12
C GLY A 48 8.79 19.22 18.35
N GLU A 49 9.42 18.24 19.01
CA GLU A 49 9.82 16.98 18.40
C GLU A 49 8.63 16.16 17.88
N LEU A 50 7.51 16.16 18.61
CA LEU A 50 6.26 15.55 18.16
C LEU A 50 5.69 16.26 16.93
N GLY A 51 5.74 17.60 16.91
CA GLY A 51 5.34 18.43 15.77
C GLY A 51 6.12 18.05 14.51
N ASN A 52 7.44 18.00 14.58
CA ASN A 52 8.30 17.62 13.45
C ASN A 52 8.00 16.22 12.93
N ARG A 53 7.74 15.25 13.82
CA ARG A 53 7.34 13.89 13.43
C ARG A 53 5.98 13.86 12.72
N LEU A 54 5.03 14.68 13.18
CA LEU A 54 3.71 14.76 12.55
C LEU A 54 3.82 15.40 11.17
N GLU A 55 4.57 16.49 11.04
CA GLU A 55 4.81 17.16 9.77
C GLU A 55 5.47 16.21 8.75
N SER A 56 6.48 15.45 9.16
CA SER A 56 7.11 14.43 8.32
C SER A 56 6.12 13.35 7.87
N LYS A 57 5.22 12.89 8.76
CA LYS A 57 4.16 11.92 8.39
C LYS A 57 3.13 12.52 7.44
N CYS A 58 2.74 13.79 7.64
CA CYS A 58 1.84 14.50 6.75
C CYS A 58 2.44 14.61 5.33
N ALA A 59 3.71 15.01 5.22
CA ALA A 59 4.40 15.07 3.92
C ALA A 59 4.46 13.71 3.20
N ALA A 60 4.66 12.62 3.95
CA ALA A 60 4.63 11.27 3.40
C ALA A 60 3.24 10.88 2.90
N LEU A 61 2.18 11.23 3.64
CA LEU A 61 0.79 11.01 3.21
C LEU A 61 0.44 11.82 1.96
N ASP A 62 0.88 13.07 1.88
CA ASP A 62 0.66 13.92 0.69
C ASP A 62 1.30 13.28 -0.54
N THR A 63 2.52 12.76 -0.40
CA THR A 63 3.22 12.03 -1.49
C THR A 63 2.44 10.79 -1.91
N LEU A 64 1.93 10.01 -0.95
CA LEU A 64 1.14 8.81 -1.24
C LEU A 64 -0.17 9.13 -1.98
N ILE A 65 -0.85 10.22 -1.60
CA ILE A 65 -2.06 10.69 -2.28
C ILE A 65 -1.74 11.07 -3.74
N GLN A 66 -0.62 11.75 -3.98
CA GLN A 66 -0.19 12.12 -5.33
C GLN A 66 0.10 10.87 -6.19
N GLU A 67 0.83 9.89 -5.65
CA GLU A 67 1.11 8.63 -6.35
C GLU A 67 -0.16 7.83 -6.63
N TYR A 68 -1.10 7.79 -5.68
CA TYR A 68 -2.40 7.16 -5.89
C TYR A 68 -3.18 7.83 -7.03
N GLY A 69 -3.19 9.17 -7.08
CA GLY A 69 -3.81 9.91 -8.18
C GLY A 69 -3.18 9.59 -9.54
N ARG A 70 -1.85 9.51 -9.61
CA ARG A 70 -1.12 9.12 -10.83
C ARG A 70 -1.46 7.68 -11.24
N LEU A 71 -1.52 6.74 -10.29
CA LEU A 71 -1.91 5.35 -10.54
C LEU A 71 -3.34 5.25 -11.07
N GLN A 72 -4.27 5.99 -10.48
CA GLN A 72 -5.66 6.05 -10.92
C GLN A 72 -5.77 6.57 -12.36
N GLN A 73 -5.04 7.63 -12.71
CA GLN A 73 -5.01 8.16 -14.07
C GLN A 73 -4.44 7.16 -15.08
N ARG A 74 -3.39 6.41 -14.70
CA ARG A 74 -2.83 5.36 -15.56
C ARG A 74 -3.80 4.21 -15.77
N LEU A 75 -4.55 3.84 -14.74
CA LEU A 75 -5.56 2.80 -14.82
C LEU A 75 -6.73 3.24 -15.71
N GLU A 76 -7.21 4.47 -15.56
CA GLU A 76 -8.24 5.04 -16.43
C GLU A 76 -7.78 5.10 -17.91
N ASN A 77 -6.53 5.51 -18.15
CA ASN A 77 -5.94 5.47 -19.48
C ASN A 77 -5.93 4.05 -20.06
N MET A 78 -5.53 3.06 -19.26
CA MET A 78 -5.52 1.65 -19.68
C MET A 78 -6.93 1.16 -20.01
N GLU A 79 -7.92 1.45 -19.17
CA GLU A 79 -9.32 1.11 -19.44
C GLU A 79 -9.82 1.72 -20.74
N ASN A 80 -9.50 2.99 -20.99
CA ASN A 80 -9.88 3.67 -22.23
C ASN A 80 -9.21 3.04 -23.46
N LEU A 81 -7.96 2.60 -23.36
CA LEU A 81 -7.28 1.87 -24.43
C LEU A 81 -7.95 0.53 -24.72
N LEU A 82 -8.32 -0.23 -23.67
CA LEU A 82 -9.02 -1.51 -23.81
C LEU A 82 -10.43 -1.32 -24.41
N LYS A 83 -11.22 -0.37 -23.90
CA LYS A 83 -12.58 -0.07 -24.37
C LYS A 83 -12.60 0.33 -25.85
N ASN A 84 -11.64 1.14 -26.28
CA ASN A 84 -11.55 1.60 -27.66
C ASN A 84 -10.86 0.60 -28.60
N ARG A 85 -10.51 -0.61 -28.12
CA ARG A 85 -9.67 -1.60 -28.84
C ARG A 85 -8.37 -0.97 -29.40
N ASN A 86 -7.90 0.10 -28.77
CA ASN A 86 -6.65 0.78 -29.09
C ASN A 86 -5.46 0.05 -28.46
N LEU A 87 -5.49 -1.28 -28.48
CA LEU A 87 -4.42 -2.16 -28.02
C LEU A 87 -3.13 -1.96 -28.84
N TRP A 88 -3.25 -1.32 -30.01
CA TRP A 88 -2.10 -0.96 -30.83
C TRP A 88 -1.22 0.13 -30.19
N ILE A 89 -1.68 0.85 -29.16
CA ILE A 89 -0.84 1.77 -28.36
C ILE A 89 -0.09 1.02 -27.24
N LEU A 90 -0.66 -0.10 -26.77
CA LEU A 90 0.06 -1.09 -25.94
C LEU A 90 1.02 -1.94 -26.79
N ARG A 91 0.87 -1.87 -28.11
CA ARG A 91 1.92 -2.29 -29.04
C ARG A 91 3.09 -1.36 -28.78
N LEU A 92 4.07 -1.94 -28.10
CA LEU A 92 5.47 -1.71 -28.38
C LEU A 92 5.68 -1.14 -29.78
N PRO A 93 6.53 -0.12 -29.98
CA PRO A 93 6.92 0.31 -31.30
C PRO A 93 7.44 -0.91 -32.05
N SER A 94 6.59 -1.51 -32.87
CA SER A 94 7.02 -2.42 -33.91
C SER A 94 7.67 -1.45 -34.88
N GLY A 95 9.01 -1.46 -34.91
CA GLY A 95 9.82 -0.65 -35.82
C GLY A 95 9.65 -1.04 -37.28
N MET A 96 8.41 -1.22 -37.74
CA MET A 96 8.08 -1.41 -39.13
C MET A 96 6.73 -0.79 -39.42
N GLU A 97 6.74 0.02 -40.47
CA GLU A 97 5.65 0.84 -40.98
C GLU A 97 4.31 0.10 -41.06
N ALA A 98 3.22 0.87 -40.91
CA ALA A 98 1.84 0.42 -41.03
C ALA A 98 1.57 -0.37 -42.34
N PRO A 99 0.52 -1.20 -42.38
CA PRO A 99 0.45 -2.36 -43.25
C PRO A 99 0.13 -2.01 -44.70
N LYS A 100 0.91 -2.55 -45.64
CA LYS A 100 0.33 -3.09 -46.87
C LYS A 100 0.02 -4.56 -46.60
N ALA A 101 -1.27 -4.86 -46.70
CA ALA A 101 -1.94 -6.14 -46.54
C ALA A 101 -1.06 -7.42 -46.58
N ALA A 102 -1.43 -8.35 -45.70
CA ALA A 102 -0.92 -9.71 -45.56
C ALA A 102 0.37 -9.85 -44.72
N ALA A 103 0.18 -10.14 -43.43
CA ALA A 103 0.79 -11.27 -42.74
C ALA A 103 0.39 -11.17 -41.27
N LEU A 104 -0.70 -11.87 -40.92
CA LEU A 104 -0.89 -12.33 -39.55
C LEU A 104 0.03 -13.55 -39.34
N GLU A 105 1.34 -13.36 -39.43
CA GLU A 105 2.30 -14.39 -39.07
C GLU A 105 3.42 -13.74 -38.28
N SER A 106 3.34 -13.95 -36.97
CA SER A 106 4.46 -14.17 -36.07
C SER A 106 5.80 -13.57 -36.52
N ASP A 107 6.06 -12.33 -36.12
CA ASP A 107 7.45 -11.89 -35.96
C ASP A 107 7.73 -11.71 -34.46
N ALA A 108 8.27 -12.78 -33.88
CA ALA A 108 8.68 -12.89 -32.49
C ALA A 108 10.09 -12.28 -32.29
N ALA A 109 10.35 -11.12 -32.88
CA ALA A 109 11.59 -10.39 -32.65
C ALA A 109 11.41 -9.51 -31.40
N GLY A 110 12.18 -9.82 -30.35
CA GLY A 110 12.28 -8.98 -29.17
C GLY A 110 12.83 -7.59 -29.47
N PHE A 111 12.76 -6.69 -28.49
CA PHE A 111 13.30 -5.34 -28.59
C PHE A 111 14.77 -5.32 -28.99
N SER A 112 15.16 -4.32 -29.78
CA SER A 112 16.58 -4.01 -29.93
C SER A 112 17.15 -3.46 -28.61
N THR A 113 18.46 -3.62 -28.38
CA THR A 113 19.16 -3.14 -27.17
C THR A 113 18.86 -1.67 -26.81
N PRO A 114 18.87 -0.70 -27.74
CA PRO A 114 18.57 0.69 -27.41
C PRO A 114 17.07 0.94 -27.09
N GLU A 115 16.16 0.21 -27.72
CA GLU A 115 14.72 0.33 -27.45
C GLU A 115 14.39 -0.24 -26.06
N TRP A 116 15.03 -1.36 -25.68
CA TRP A 116 14.89 -1.92 -24.34
C TRP A 116 15.37 -0.95 -23.26
N GLU A 117 16.50 -0.27 -23.47
CA GLU A 117 17.04 0.70 -22.53
C GLU A 117 16.09 1.89 -22.32
N SER A 118 15.39 2.33 -23.38
CA SER A 118 14.45 3.46 -23.35
C SER A 118 13.11 3.20 -22.63
N LEU A 119 12.80 1.94 -22.31
CA LEU A 119 11.55 1.57 -21.63
C LEU A 119 11.58 1.94 -20.14
N GLU A 120 10.42 2.39 -19.65
CA GLU A 120 10.18 2.55 -18.23
C GLU A 120 10.18 1.18 -17.52
N GLU A 121 10.56 1.15 -16.24
CA GLU A 121 10.71 -0.10 -15.46
C GLU A 121 9.43 -0.97 -15.46
N TRP A 122 8.25 -0.34 -15.39
CA TRP A 122 6.97 -1.06 -15.43
C TRP A 122 6.72 -1.74 -16.79
N GLN A 123 7.23 -1.19 -17.90
CA GLN A 123 7.09 -1.80 -19.22
C GLN A 123 7.99 -3.03 -19.35
N LYS A 124 9.20 -2.95 -18.80
CA LYS A 124 10.15 -4.07 -18.72
C LYS A 124 9.57 -5.20 -17.87
N GLU A 125 8.99 -4.87 -16.71
CA GLU A 125 8.33 -5.85 -15.82
C GLU A 125 7.13 -6.52 -16.50
N LEU A 126 6.27 -5.75 -17.15
CA LEU A 126 5.12 -6.28 -17.88
C LEU A 126 5.54 -7.21 -19.02
N TYR A 127 6.55 -6.81 -19.81
CA TYR A 127 7.11 -7.65 -20.87
C TYR A 127 7.68 -8.96 -20.31
N GLY A 128 8.39 -8.90 -19.19
CA GLY A 128 8.90 -10.09 -18.50
C GLY A 128 7.79 -11.05 -18.08
N LYS A 129 6.71 -10.54 -17.47
CA LYS A 129 5.56 -11.34 -17.05
C LYS A 129 4.81 -11.97 -18.23
N VAL A 130 4.60 -11.22 -19.31
CA VAL A 130 3.96 -11.72 -20.53
C VAL A 130 4.82 -12.78 -21.21
N LEU A 131 6.14 -12.57 -21.28
CA LEU A 131 7.06 -13.54 -21.88
C LEU A 131 7.16 -14.81 -21.04
N ALA A 132 7.17 -14.70 -19.71
CA ALA A 132 7.11 -15.84 -18.80
C ALA A 132 5.80 -16.65 -18.98
N GLY A 133 4.65 -15.98 -18.97
CA GLY A 133 3.36 -16.63 -19.20
C GLY A 133 3.25 -17.26 -20.59
N LYS A 134 3.84 -16.66 -21.63
CA LYS A 134 3.91 -17.27 -22.96
C LYS A 134 4.78 -18.52 -22.97
N LYS A 135 5.92 -18.52 -22.27
CA LYS A 135 6.78 -19.71 -22.15
C LYS A 135 6.07 -20.83 -21.41
N GLU A 136 5.41 -20.53 -20.30
CA GLU A 136 4.59 -21.49 -19.54
C GLU A 136 3.46 -22.06 -20.39
N ALA A 137 2.76 -21.23 -21.17
CA ALA A 137 1.70 -21.69 -22.08
C ALA A 137 2.24 -22.58 -23.21
N LEU A 138 3.43 -22.28 -23.74
CA LEU A 138 4.08 -23.12 -24.75
C LEU A 138 4.54 -24.46 -24.17
N VAL A 139 5.04 -24.48 -22.93
CA VAL A 139 5.39 -25.71 -22.20
C VAL A 139 4.15 -26.56 -21.96
N LEU A 140 3.05 -25.98 -21.49
CA LEU A 140 1.77 -26.69 -21.32
C LEU A 140 1.24 -27.25 -22.64
N LEU A 141 1.41 -26.51 -23.74
CA LEU A 141 1.01 -26.97 -25.06
C LEU A 141 1.88 -28.14 -25.55
N ASP A 142 3.19 -28.09 -25.31
CA ASP A 142 4.13 -29.18 -25.65
C ASP A 142 3.85 -30.44 -24.81
N ASP A 143 3.50 -30.28 -23.53
CA ASP A 143 3.07 -31.36 -22.64
C ASP A 143 1.75 -32.01 -23.13
N VAL A 144 0.76 -31.21 -23.54
CA VAL A 144 -0.52 -31.69 -24.09
C VAL A 144 -0.33 -32.41 -25.43
N ILE A 145 0.61 -31.96 -26.26
CA ILE A 145 0.94 -32.60 -27.55
C ILE A 145 1.76 -33.87 -27.34
N SER A 146 2.56 -33.94 -26.27
CA SER A 146 3.38 -35.11 -25.93
C SER A 146 2.58 -36.25 -25.27
N GLU A 147 1.36 -36.00 -24.80
CA GLU A 147 0.46 -37.01 -24.25
C GLU A 147 -0.57 -37.50 -25.30
N PRO A 148 -0.34 -38.65 -25.98
CA PRO A 148 -1.20 -39.12 -27.07
C PRO A 148 -2.64 -39.46 -26.63
N ALA A 149 -2.88 -39.69 -25.33
CA ALA A 149 -4.21 -39.92 -24.77
C ALA A 149 -5.09 -38.64 -24.76
N LEU A 150 -4.49 -37.46 -24.58
CA LEU A 150 -5.18 -36.17 -24.60
C LEU A 150 -5.42 -35.69 -26.04
N LEU A 151 -4.45 -35.90 -26.94
CA LEU A 151 -4.61 -35.62 -28.36
C LEU A 151 -5.75 -36.44 -29.01
N SER A 152 -5.91 -37.70 -28.59
CA SER A 152 -6.99 -38.57 -29.10
C SER A 152 -8.39 -38.08 -28.71
N ARG A 153 -8.55 -37.49 -27.51
CA ARG A 153 -9.83 -36.89 -27.04
C ARG A 153 -10.14 -35.53 -27.67
N LEU A 154 -9.12 -34.79 -28.12
CA LEU A 154 -9.31 -33.49 -28.78
C LEU A 154 -9.61 -33.64 -30.28
N GLN A 155 -9.07 -34.69 -30.91
CA GLN A 155 -9.22 -34.96 -32.34
C GLN A 155 -10.42 -35.88 -32.66
N GLY A 156 -10.82 -36.75 -31.73
CA GLY A 156 -12.07 -37.48 -31.78
C GLY A 156 -13.19 -36.62 -31.20
N GLY A 157 -13.99 -35.95 -32.04
CA GLY A 157 -15.15 -35.19 -31.59
C GLY A 157 -16.15 -36.11 -30.88
N GLU A 158 -16.12 -36.12 -29.54
CA GLU A 158 -17.14 -36.77 -28.74
C GLU A 158 -18.15 -35.71 -28.31
N ALA A 159 -19.26 -35.66 -29.04
CA ALA A 159 -20.46 -34.97 -28.60
C ALA A 159 -20.92 -35.58 -27.27
N PRO A 160 -21.48 -34.78 -26.34
CA PRO A 160 -22.09 -35.33 -25.14
C PRO A 160 -23.28 -36.18 -25.59
N CYS A 161 -23.21 -37.50 -25.39
CA CYS A 161 -24.38 -38.36 -25.57
C CYS A 161 -25.43 -37.98 -24.52
N SER A 162 -26.39 -37.14 -24.93
CA SER A 162 -27.72 -37.08 -24.34
C SER A 162 -28.65 -37.90 -25.24
N GLU A 163 -29.31 -38.90 -24.66
CA GLU A 163 -30.64 -39.46 -24.99
C GLU A 163 -30.81 -40.68 -24.05
N GLU A 164 -31.42 -40.56 -22.87
CA GLU A 164 -32.87 -40.42 -22.59
C GLU A 164 -33.62 -41.77 -22.61
N GLU A 165 -33.84 -42.27 -21.38
CA GLU A 165 -35.09 -42.82 -20.81
C GLU A 165 -35.88 -43.97 -21.50
N ALA A 166 -36.10 -45.08 -20.74
CA ALA A 166 -37.37 -45.81 -20.49
C ALA A 166 -37.08 -47.24 -19.94
N ALA A 167 -37.12 -47.51 -18.63
CA ALA A 167 -38.27 -47.98 -17.80
C ALA A 167 -38.73 -49.45 -18.09
N PRO A 168 -39.46 -50.19 -17.21
CA PRO A 168 -39.70 -50.13 -15.75
C PRO A 168 -39.60 -51.51 -15.00
N GLY A 169 -39.52 -51.49 -13.66
CA GLY A 169 -39.82 -52.63 -12.74
C GLY A 169 -38.71 -53.69 -12.61
N GLU A 170 -38.38 -54.31 -11.48
CA GLU A 170 -39.06 -54.56 -10.20
C GLU A 170 -38.01 -54.74 -9.08
N ILE A 171 -38.41 -54.42 -7.85
CA ILE A 171 -37.66 -54.55 -6.59
C ILE A 171 -37.68 -56.02 -6.13
N PRO A 172 -36.72 -56.48 -5.29
CA PRO A 172 -37.16 -56.83 -3.93
C PRO A 172 -36.17 -56.50 -2.79
N ALA A 173 -36.72 -55.79 -1.81
CA ALA A 173 -36.55 -55.83 -0.34
C ALA A 173 -35.21 -56.27 0.33
N GLU A 174 -34.60 -55.30 1.03
CA GLU A 174 -34.14 -55.26 2.45
C GLU A 174 -34.00 -56.57 3.26
N PRO A 175 -32.98 -56.66 4.15
CA PRO A 175 -33.24 -56.20 5.52
C PRO A 175 -32.04 -55.57 6.28
N GLY A 176 -32.34 -54.54 7.07
CA GLY A 176 -32.13 -54.61 8.53
C GLY A 176 -31.12 -53.64 9.13
N ALA A 177 -31.62 -52.53 9.69
CA ALA A 177 -30.97 -51.78 10.76
C ALA A 177 -31.96 -51.45 11.88
N SER A 178 -31.93 -52.25 12.95
CA SER A 178 -32.11 -51.85 14.36
C SER A 178 -31.56 -52.96 15.24
#